data_AF-A0A965M8C3-F1
#
_entry.id   AF-A0A965M8C3-F1
#
_cell.length_a   1.000
_cell.length_b   1.000
_cell.length_c   1.000
_cell.angle_alpha   90.00
_cell.angle_beta   90.00
_cell.angle_gamma   90.00
#
_symmetry.space_group_name_H-M   'P 1'
#
loop_
_entity.id
_entity.type
_entity.pdbx_description
1 polymer ?
#
loop_
_entity_poly.entity_id
_entity_poly.type
_entity_poly.pdbx_seq_one_letter_code
_entity_poly.pdbx_strand_id
1 'polypeptide(L)'
;MANIFPRFSNWLPIKILVCITIIAASVVSGMAYYFTPKYTRVGYQPTQPVAFDHSLHVNQLGMDCRYCHTGVEKSSHSNVPPTQTCMNCHTQIKSQSPKLAAVRESWKSGNPVPWVRIHKAPDYVYFNHAVHVNRGVSCVACHGNVNHMEVVYHAKPHSMGWCLECHRAPENYLRPLDQVTNLDWEPPTGTTQRELGEKFVKEWNVKPPVSCSGCHR
;
A
#
# COMPACT_ATOMS: atom_id res chain seq x y z
N MET A 1 -64.65 -27.41 -5.29
CA MET A 1 -63.26 -27.13 -5.69
C MET A 1 -62.36 -28.13 -4.98
N ALA A 2 -61.62 -28.96 -5.70
CA ALA A 2 -60.70 -29.91 -5.08
C ALA A 2 -59.58 -29.14 -4.35
N ASN A 3 -59.28 -29.50 -3.10
CA ASN A 3 -58.09 -28.99 -2.42
C ASN A 3 -56.86 -29.59 -3.11
N ILE A 4 -56.28 -28.84 -4.03
CA ILE A 4 -55.11 -29.25 -4.81
C ILE A 4 -53.87 -29.42 -3.91
N PHE A 5 -53.83 -28.76 -2.74
CA PHE A 5 -52.73 -28.85 -1.78
C PHE A 5 -53.19 -29.24 -0.36
N PRO A 6 -52.49 -30.17 0.32
CA PRO A 6 -52.73 -30.50 1.73
C PRO A 6 -52.48 -29.32 2.67
N ARG A 7 -53.15 -29.28 3.84
CA ARG A 7 -53.01 -28.17 4.82
C ARG A 7 -51.57 -27.95 5.33
N PHE A 8 -50.73 -28.98 5.32
CA PHE A 8 -49.31 -28.82 5.73
C PHE A 8 -48.51 -27.95 4.73
N SER A 9 -48.97 -27.84 3.48
CA SER A 9 -48.32 -27.02 2.46
C SER A 9 -48.36 -25.52 2.77
N ASN A 10 -49.24 -25.05 3.65
CA ASN A 10 -49.25 -23.65 4.11
C ASN A 10 -47.99 -23.26 4.89
N TRP A 11 -47.33 -24.24 5.54
CA TRP A 11 -46.06 -24.02 6.25
C TRP A 11 -44.83 -24.10 5.35
N LEU A 12 -44.98 -24.67 4.14
CA LEU A 12 -43.87 -24.89 3.22
C LEU A 12 -43.24 -23.56 2.74
N PRO A 13 -44.01 -22.52 2.33
CA PRO A 13 -43.44 -21.23 1.96
C PRO A 13 -42.66 -20.56 3.08
N ILE A 14 -43.15 -20.66 4.33
CA ILE A 14 -42.47 -20.07 5.50
C ILE A 14 -41.14 -20.78 5.75
N LYS A 15 -41.12 -22.13 5.71
CA LYS A 15 -39.89 -22.91 5.87
C LYS A 15 -38.88 -22.61 4.76
N ILE A 16 -39.34 -22.53 3.51
CA ILE A 16 -38.50 -22.17 2.36
C ILE A 16 -37.91 -20.77 2.56
N LEU A 17 -38.73 -19.78 2.95
CA LEU A 17 -38.27 -18.41 3.18
C LEU A 17 -37.21 -18.37 4.29
N VAL A 18 -37.44 -19.03 5.42
CA VAL A 18 -36.47 -19.12 6.51
C VAL A 18 -35.17 -19.79 6.05
N CYS A 19 -35.24 -20.92 5.33
CA CYS A 19 -34.05 -21.58 4.78
C CYS A 19 -33.28 -20.68 3.82
N ILE A 20 -33.95 -19.98 2.90
CA ILE A 20 -33.31 -19.04 1.97
C ILE A 20 -32.63 -17.91 2.73
N THR A 21 -33.29 -17.31 3.72
CA THR A 21 -32.72 -16.24 4.53
C THR A 21 -31.47 -16.72 5.28
N ILE A 22 -31.52 -17.91 5.89
CA ILE A 22 -30.36 -18.48 6.61
C ILE A 22 -29.21 -18.77 5.65
N ILE A 23 -29.48 -19.34 4.47
CA ILE A 23 -28.44 -19.60 3.46
C ILE A 23 -27.83 -18.29 2.98
N ALA A 24 -28.64 -17.30 2.63
CA ALA A 24 -28.17 -15.99 2.18
C ALA A 24 -27.31 -15.31 3.27
N ALA A 25 -27.77 -15.31 4.52
CA ALA A 25 -27.00 -14.76 5.63
C ALA A 25 -25.67 -15.51 5.83
N SER A 26 -25.68 -16.84 5.75
CA SER A 26 -24.46 -17.65 5.89
C SER A 26 -23.46 -17.38 4.78
N VAL A 27 -23.92 -17.25 3.53
CA VAL A 27 -23.07 -16.92 2.38
C VAL A 27 -22.49 -15.52 2.53
N VAL A 28 -23.31 -14.53 2.88
CA VAL A 28 -22.84 -13.14 3.09
C VAL A 28 -21.82 -13.07 4.22
N SER A 29 -22.07 -13.71 5.36
CA SER A 29 -21.14 -13.76 6.48
C SER A 29 -19.84 -14.50 6.12
N GLY A 30 -19.94 -15.62 5.39
CA GLY A 30 -18.77 -16.37 4.91
C GLY A 30 -17.91 -15.53 3.95
N MET A 31 -18.53 -14.85 2.99
CA MET A 31 -17.83 -13.94 2.09
C MET A 31 -17.20 -12.78 2.87
N ALA A 32 -17.94 -12.10 3.74
CA ALA A 32 -17.42 -11.01 4.54
C ALA A 32 -16.17 -11.42 5.36
N TYR A 33 -16.14 -12.66 5.87
CA TYR A 33 -14.98 -13.21 6.58
C TYR A 33 -13.77 -13.44 5.65
N TYR A 34 -13.98 -14.10 4.50
CA TYR A 34 -12.90 -14.43 3.55
C TYR A 34 -12.31 -13.21 2.83
N PHE A 35 -13.08 -12.13 2.67
CA PHE A 35 -12.59 -10.88 2.06
C PHE A 35 -11.94 -9.93 3.07
N THR A 36 -11.71 -10.34 4.32
CA THR A 36 -10.97 -9.52 5.29
C THR A 36 -9.50 -9.35 4.90
N PRO A 37 -8.82 -8.25 5.35
CA PRO A 37 -7.40 -8.02 5.07
C PRO A 37 -6.46 -9.14 5.49
N LYS A 38 -6.88 -10.05 6.39
CA LYS A 38 -6.10 -11.24 6.78
C LYS A 38 -5.78 -12.17 5.61
N TYR A 39 -6.61 -12.16 4.56
CA TYR A 39 -6.39 -12.92 3.32
C TYR A 39 -5.69 -12.10 2.23
N THR A 40 -5.39 -10.84 2.51
CA THR A 40 -4.47 -10.04 1.71
C THR A 40 -3.05 -10.23 2.24
N ARG A 41 -2.05 -9.63 1.58
CA ARG A 41 -0.67 -9.69 2.07
C ARG A 41 -0.40 -8.78 3.26
N VAL A 42 -1.41 -8.11 3.84
CA VAL A 42 -1.21 -7.17 4.95
C VAL A 42 -0.52 -7.86 6.12
N GLY A 43 0.52 -7.23 6.65
CA GLY A 43 1.38 -7.80 7.69
C GLY A 43 2.48 -8.74 7.17
N TYR A 44 2.56 -9.01 5.86
CA TYR A 44 3.67 -9.76 5.28
C TYR A 44 4.99 -9.03 5.53
N GLN A 45 5.86 -9.66 6.32
CA GLN A 45 7.13 -9.12 6.80
C GLN A 45 8.23 -10.20 6.66
N PRO A 46 8.79 -10.39 5.46
CA PRO A 46 9.80 -11.41 5.25
C PRO A 46 11.12 -11.02 5.91
N THR A 47 11.90 -12.02 6.32
CA THR A 47 13.28 -11.81 6.73
C THR A 47 14.10 -11.33 5.54
N GLN A 48 14.80 -10.21 5.73
CA GLN A 48 15.65 -9.61 4.71
C GLN A 48 17.11 -10.09 4.85
N PRO A 49 17.90 -10.12 3.76
CA PRO A 49 19.33 -10.47 3.83
C PRO A 49 20.14 -9.45 4.64
N VAL A 50 19.66 -8.20 4.73
CA VAL A 50 20.22 -7.12 5.54
C VAL A 50 19.09 -6.60 6.42
N ALA A 51 19.33 -6.52 7.72
CA ALA A 51 18.39 -5.93 8.68
C ALA A 51 18.42 -4.39 8.59
N PHE A 52 17.91 -3.86 7.47
CA PHE A 52 17.86 -2.43 7.22
C PHE A 52 16.70 -1.79 7.99
N ASP A 53 17.04 -0.88 8.89
CA ASP A 53 16.13 -0.18 9.79
C ASP A 53 15.72 1.17 9.20
N HIS A 54 14.49 1.29 8.68
CA HIS A 54 14.01 2.57 8.14
C HIS A 54 13.79 3.59 9.25
N SER A 55 13.49 3.17 10.48
CA SER A 55 13.26 4.08 11.60
C SER A 55 14.53 4.82 12.01
N LEU A 56 15.67 4.13 12.04
CA LEU A 56 16.96 4.76 12.27
C LEU A 56 17.28 5.75 11.14
N HIS A 57 17.15 5.31 9.89
CA HIS A 57 17.60 6.09 8.74
C HIS A 57 16.71 7.31 8.43
N VAL A 58 15.39 7.18 8.61
CA VAL A 58 14.43 8.24 8.29
C VAL A 58 14.10 9.07 9.53
N ASN A 59 13.63 8.44 10.62
CA ASN A 59 13.12 9.18 11.77
C ASN A 59 14.24 9.70 12.68
N GLN A 60 15.29 8.90 12.95
CA GLN A 60 16.38 9.35 13.83
C GLN A 60 17.44 10.20 13.11
N LEU A 61 17.76 9.85 11.86
CA LEU A 61 18.79 10.55 11.07
C LEU A 61 18.23 11.61 10.10
N GLY A 62 16.91 11.65 9.89
CA GLY A 62 16.27 12.66 9.06
C GLY A 62 16.53 12.53 7.55
N MET A 63 16.88 11.34 7.06
CA MET A 63 17.14 11.18 5.62
C MET A 63 15.85 11.20 4.80
N ASP A 64 15.84 12.01 3.75
CA ASP A 64 14.73 12.03 2.79
C ASP A 64 14.66 10.71 2.00
N CYS A 65 13.43 10.24 1.78
CA CYS A 65 13.17 8.95 1.11
C CYS A 65 13.84 8.85 -0.28
N ARG A 66 13.97 9.97 -0.99
CA ARG A 66 14.51 10.06 -2.35
C ARG A 66 16.02 9.88 -2.40
N TYR A 67 16.72 9.96 -1.27
CA TYR A 67 18.16 9.67 -1.21
C TYR A 67 18.44 8.23 -1.67
N CYS A 68 17.61 7.28 -1.22
CA CYS A 68 17.72 5.87 -1.59
C CYS A 68 16.79 5.52 -2.77
N HIS A 69 15.57 6.03 -2.75
CA HIS A 69 14.52 5.73 -3.73
C HIS A 69 14.44 6.79 -4.83
N THR A 70 15.58 7.02 -5.49
CA THR A 70 15.79 8.13 -6.44
C THR A 70 14.85 8.11 -7.65
N GLY A 71 14.37 6.94 -8.05
CA GLY A 71 13.46 6.78 -9.20
C GLY A 71 12.01 7.17 -8.92
N VAL A 72 11.61 7.40 -7.66
CA VAL A 72 10.20 7.48 -7.26
C VAL A 72 9.43 8.64 -7.93
N GLU A 73 10.08 9.77 -8.18
CA GLU A 73 9.46 10.95 -8.81
C GLU A 73 9.48 10.91 -10.34
N LYS A 74 10.28 10.03 -10.95
CA LYS A 74 10.57 10.06 -12.39
C LYS A 74 10.16 8.80 -13.14
N SER A 75 10.11 7.66 -12.44
CA SER A 75 9.86 6.35 -13.01
C SER A 75 8.54 5.76 -12.53
N SER A 76 8.00 4.83 -13.31
CA SER A 76 6.87 4.01 -12.87
C SER A 76 7.25 3.10 -11.69
N HIS A 77 8.50 2.70 -11.62
CA HIS A 77 9.04 1.84 -10.58
C HIS A 77 10.01 2.61 -9.66
N SER A 78 9.74 2.58 -8.36
CA SER A 78 10.69 3.04 -7.35
C SER A 78 11.76 1.98 -7.12
N ASN A 79 13.02 2.34 -7.33
CA ASN A 79 14.15 1.43 -7.18
C ASN A 79 14.39 1.07 -5.71
N VAL A 80 14.95 -0.11 -5.48
CA VAL A 80 15.70 -0.39 -4.24
C VAL A 80 17.12 0.16 -4.45
N PRO A 81 17.74 0.85 -3.47
CA PRO A 81 19.06 1.45 -3.67
C PRO A 81 20.11 0.39 -4.03
N PRO A 82 21.06 0.72 -4.92
CA PRO A 82 22.23 -0.12 -5.13
C PRO A 82 23.15 -0.10 -3.90
N THR A 83 24.03 -1.09 -3.81
CA THR A 83 25.00 -1.22 -2.71
C THR A 83 25.88 0.02 -2.54
N GLN A 84 26.17 0.74 -3.63
CA GLN A 84 26.90 2.02 -3.61
C GLN A 84 26.27 3.03 -2.65
N THR A 85 24.94 3.17 -2.64
CA THR A 85 24.24 4.12 -1.76
C THR A 85 24.50 3.81 -0.30
N CYS A 86 24.52 2.53 0.08
CA CYS A 86 24.86 2.09 1.43
C CYS A 86 26.32 2.42 1.77
N MET A 87 27.22 2.22 0.81
CA MET A 87 28.67 2.39 0.99
C MET A 87 29.13 3.85 1.01
N ASN A 88 28.29 4.79 0.60
CA ASN A 88 28.56 6.23 0.76
C ASN A 88 28.87 6.60 2.22
N CYS A 89 28.26 5.90 3.19
CA CYS A 89 28.51 6.11 4.62
C CYS A 89 29.14 4.89 5.30
N HIS A 90 28.73 3.67 4.93
CA HIS A 90 29.14 2.46 5.65
C HIS A 90 30.58 2.00 5.40
N THR A 91 31.32 2.72 4.56
CA THR A 91 32.79 2.64 4.52
C THR A 91 33.43 3.12 5.83
N GLN A 92 32.78 4.06 6.52
CA GLN A 92 33.28 4.66 7.77
C GLN A 92 32.36 4.37 8.96
N ILE A 93 31.04 4.43 8.76
CA ILE A 93 30.05 4.25 9.82
C ILE A 93 29.70 2.77 10.00
N LYS A 94 29.97 2.24 11.20
CA LYS A 94 29.68 0.83 11.56
C LYS A 94 30.29 -0.17 10.56
N SER A 95 31.41 0.18 9.93
CA SER A 95 31.99 -0.57 8.80
C SER A 95 32.24 -2.05 9.09
N GLN A 96 32.60 -2.40 10.33
CA GLN A 96 32.83 -3.79 10.76
C GLN A 96 31.62 -4.48 11.41
N SER A 97 30.44 -3.85 11.41
CA SER A 97 29.24 -4.43 12.01
C SER A 97 28.84 -5.74 11.32
N PRO A 98 28.51 -6.81 12.07
CA PRO A 98 28.04 -8.06 11.47
C PRO A 98 26.73 -7.88 10.70
N LYS A 99 25.89 -6.90 11.08
CA LYS A 99 24.63 -6.58 10.37
C LYS A 99 24.84 -6.11 8.92
N LEU A 100 26.03 -5.63 8.59
CA LEU A 100 26.39 -5.14 7.24
C LEU A 100 27.17 -6.17 6.42
N ALA A 101 27.29 -7.41 6.89
CA ALA A 101 28.08 -8.44 6.21
C ALA A 101 27.64 -8.65 4.75
N ALA A 102 26.33 -8.76 4.49
CA ALA A 102 25.80 -8.92 3.13
C ALA A 102 26.01 -7.67 2.24
N VAL A 103 25.98 -6.46 2.81
CA VAL A 103 26.30 -5.23 2.07
C VAL A 103 27.77 -5.19 1.69
N ARG A 104 28.68 -5.55 2.61
CA ARG A 104 30.12 -5.64 2.32
C ARG A 104 30.44 -6.72 1.30
N GLU A 105 29.76 -7.86 1.37
CA GLU A 105 29.93 -8.94 0.40
C GLU A 105 29.47 -8.50 -0.99
N SER A 106 28.31 -7.83 -1.06
CA SER A 106 27.82 -7.23 -2.29
C SER A 106 28.80 -6.20 -2.86
N TRP A 107 29.45 -5.40 -1.99
CA TRP A 107 30.46 -4.43 -2.40
C TRP A 107 31.72 -5.08 -2.98
N LYS A 108 32.21 -6.18 -2.38
CA LYS A 108 33.41 -6.89 -2.82
C LYS A 108 33.18 -7.71 -4.09
N SER A 109 32.06 -8.41 -4.17
CA SER A 109 31.74 -9.32 -5.28
C SER A 109 31.16 -8.60 -6.50
N GLY A 110 30.62 -7.39 -6.33
CA GLY A 110 29.88 -6.67 -7.37
C GLY A 110 28.44 -7.18 -7.57
N ASN A 111 28.06 -8.28 -6.92
CA ASN A 111 26.70 -8.82 -7.00
C ASN A 111 25.75 -7.99 -6.13
N PRO A 112 24.52 -7.67 -6.57
CA PRO A 112 23.56 -6.90 -5.78
C PRO A 112 23.08 -7.67 -4.54
N VAL A 113 22.70 -6.95 -3.50
CA VAL A 113 22.04 -7.55 -2.32
C VAL A 113 20.71 -8.19 -2.76
N PRO A 114 20.46 -9.48 -2.43
CA PRO A 114 19.27 -10.20 -2.89
C PRO A 114 18.03 -9.87 -2.04
N TRP A 115 17.55 -8.63 -2.13
CA TRP A 115 16.40 -8.15 -1.37
C TRP A 115 15.13 -8.95 -1.66
N VAL A 116 14.36 -9.25 -0.61
CA VAL A 116 13.06 -9.89 -0.75
C VAL A 116 11.99 -8.82 -0.95
N ARG A 117 11.34 -8.83 -2.10
CA ARG A 117 10.30 -7.84 -2.44
C ARG A 117 9.05 -8.05 -1.58
N ILE A 118 8.63 -6.99 -0.88
CA ILE A 118 7.44 -6.98 0.00
C ILE A 118 6.20 -6.59 -0.80
N HIS A 119 6.28 -5.47 -1.51
CA HIS A 119 5.19 -4.93 -2.31
C HIS A 119 5.33 -5.43 -3.75
N LYS A 120 4.44 -6.33 -4.18
CA LYS A 120 4.34 -6.78 -5.58
C LYS A 120 2.87 -6.76 -6.00
N ALA A 121 2.51 -5.80 -6.85
CA ALA A 121 1.27 -5.87 -7.61
C ALA A 121 1.37 -7.01 -8.65
N PRO A 122 0.25 -7.61 -9.08
CA PRO A 122 0.25 -8.59 -10.16
C PRO A 122 0.86 -8.02 -11.43
N ASP A 123 1.49 -8.87 -12.25
CA ASP A 123 2.27 -8.42 -13.42
C ASP A 123 1.38 -7.82 -14.54
N TYR A 124 0.05 -8.05 -14.49
CA TYR A 124 -0.95 -7.40 -15.36
C TYR A 124 -1.45 -6.04 -14.82
N VAL A 125 -0.82 -5.51 -13.77
CA VAL A 125 -1.12 -4.20 -13.18
C VAL A 125 0.08 -3.28 -13.36
N TYR A 126 -0.10 -2.25 -14.18
CA TYR A 126 0.93 -1.25 -14.49
C TYR A 126 0.79 -0.07 -13.54
N PHE A 127 1.41 -0.19 -12.38
CA PHE A 127 1.51 0.90 -11.43
C PHE A 127 2.62 1.89 -11.83
N ASN A 128 2.43 3.18 -11.59
CA ASN A 128 3.43 4.21 -11.85
C ASN A 128 3.63 5.11 -10.62
N HIS A 129 4.80 5.07 -9.97
CA HIS A 129 5.07 5.88 -8.78
C HIS A 129 5.07 7.39 -9.08
N ALA A 130 5.75 7.82 -10.15
CA ALA A 130 5.92 9.22 -10.49
C ALA A 130 4.59 9.97 -10.62
N VAL A 131 3.55 9.36 -11.20
CA VAL A 131 2.25 10.05 -11.36
C VAL A 131 1.54 10.31 -10.03
N HIS A 132 1.76 9.46 -9.02
CA HIS A 132 1.12 9.60 -7.71
C HIS A 132 1.89 10.63 -6.86
N VAL A 133 3.21 10.47 -6.77
CA VAL A 133 4.08 11.35 -5.98
C VAL A 133 4.01 12.78 -6.51
N ASN A 134 4.10 12.98 -7.83
CA ASN A 134 4.00 14.31 -8.44
C ASN A 134 2.59 14.91 -8.41
N ARG A 135 1.60 14.16 -7.90
CA ARG A 135 0.23 14.65 -7.68
C ARG A 135 -0.15 14.76 -6.21
N GLY A 136 0.83 14.72 -5.31
CA GLY A 136 0.61 14.97 -3.89
C GLY A 136 0.14 13.75 -3.11
N VAL A 137 0.32 12.53 -3.64
CA VAL A 137 0.04 11.30 -2.88
C VAL A 137 1.31 10.88 -2.14
N SER A 138 1.24 10.87 -0.81
CA SER A 138 2.37 10.49 0.03
C SER A 138 2.61 8.99 0.13
N CYS A 139 3.87 8.65 0.38
CA CYS A 139 4.33 7.30 0.70
C CYS A 139 3.47 6.65 1.81
N VAL A 140 3.07 7.41 2.84
CA VAL A 140 2.33 6.87 4.00
C VAL A 140 0.95 6.32 3.62
N ALA A 141 0.30 6.91 2.61
CA ALA A 141 -1.01 6.45 2.17
C ALA A 141 -0.95 5.00 1.66
N CYS A 142 0.14 4.62 1.00
CA CYS A 142 0.32 3.30 0.40
C CYS A 142 1.20 2.35 1.21
N HIS A 143 2.25 2.85 1.85
CA HIS A 143 3.27 2.04 2.54
C HIS A 143 3.15 2.07 4.06
N GLY A 144 2.25 2.90 4.62
CA GLY A 144 2.18 3.13 6.06
C GLY A 144 3.35 3.96 6.59
N ASN A 145 3.48 4.03 7.91
CA ASN A 145 4.51 4.82 8.60
C ASN A 145 5.88 4.13 8.54
N VAL A 146 6.47 4.04 7.34
CA VAL A 146 7.78 3.41 7.12
C VAL A 146 8.91 4.12 7.87
N ASN A 147 8.76 5.41 8.22
CA ASN A 147 9.63 6.14 9.14
C ASN A 147 9.66 5.54 10.56
N HIS A 148 8.71 4.71 10.95
CA HIS A 148 8.70 4.01 12.24
C HIS A 148 8.85 2.49 12.10
N MET A 149 9.21 2.00 10.91
CA MET A 149 9.40 0.58 10.66
C MET A 149 10.87 0.18 10.79
N GLU A 150 11.22 -0.58 11.83
CA GLU A 150 12.53 -1.25 11.89
C GLU A 150 12.67 -2.31 10.81
N VAL A 151 11.57 -3.00 10.48
CA VAL A 151 11.48 -3.90 9.34
C VAL A 151 10.21 -3.57 8.59
N VAL A 152 10.33 -3.31 7.29
CA VAL A 152 9.18 -2.98 6.46
C VAL A 152 8.27 -4.21 6.35
N TYR A 153 6.96 -3.95 6.46
CA TYR A 153 5.92 -4.93 6.20
C TYR A 153 4.89 -4.34 5.23
N HIS A 154 4.02 -5.20 4.71
CA HIS A 154 2.95 -4.78 3.83
C HIS A 154 1.82 -4.10 4.64
N ALA A 155 1.80 -2.77 4.69
CA ALA A 155 0.90 -2.05 5.59
C ALA A 155 -0.53 -1.88 5.06
N LYS A 156 -0.71 -1.92 3.74
CA LYS A 156 -2.01 -1.69 3.07
C LYS A 156 -2.35 -2.87 2.14
N PRO A 157 -3.64 -3.13 1.86
CA PRO A 157 -4.05 -4.29 1.06
C PRO A 157 -3.56 -4.31 -0.39
N HIS A 158 -3.39 -3.13 -1.00
CA HIS A 158 -3.05 -2.98 -2.44
C HIS A 158 -3.98 -3.77 -3.38
N SER A 159 -5.26 -3.91 -2.99
CA SER A 159 -6.30 -4.50 -3.82
C SER A 159 -6.86 -3.48 -4.81
N MET A 160 -7.49 -3.96 -5.89
CA MET A 160 -8.15 -3.07 -6.87
C MET A 160 -9.22 -2.19 -6.20
N GLY A 161 -10.02 -2.74 -5.29
CA GLY A 161 -11.06 -1.98 -4.56
C GLY A 161 -10.45 -0.82 -3.78
N TRP A 162 -9.37 -1.09 -3.04
CA TRP A 162 -8.65 -0.07 -2.28
C TRP A 162 -8.02 1.02 -3.18
N CYS A 163 -7.43 0.63 -4.31
CA CYS A 163 -6.93 1.61 -5.29
C CYS A 163 -8.08 2.49 -5.85
N LEU A 164 -9.23 1.88 -6.15
CA LEU A 164 -10.38 2.59 -6.71
C LEU A 164 -11.08 3.50 -5.69
N GLU A 165 -11.04 3.18 -4.40
CA GLU A 165 -11.50 4.10 -3.34
C GLU A 165 -10.77 5.43 -3.41
N CYS A 166 -9.43 5.40 -3.52
CA CYS A 166 -8.62 6.60 -3.70
C CYS A 166 -8.87 7.26 -5.06
N HIS A 167 -8.95 6.50 -6.16
CA HIS A 167 -9.18 7.08 -7.48
C HIS A 167 -10.55 7.76 -7.62
N ARG A 168 -11.56 7.31 -6.86
CA ARG A 168 -12.91 7.89 -6.84
C ARG A 168 -13.03 9.10 -5.92
N ALA A 169 -12.21 9.15 -4.86
CA ALA A 169 -12.23 10.21 -3.86
C ALA A 169 -10.80 10.65 -3.49
N PRO A 170 -10.01 11.18 -4.45
CA PRO A 170 -8.60 11.51 -4.24
C PRO A 170 -8.38 12.60 -3.20
N GLU A 171 -9.35 13.50 -3.00
CA GLU A 171 -9.31 14.59 -2.03
C GLU A 171 -9.01 14.13 -0.58
N ASN A 172 -9.31 12.88 -0.25
CA ASN A 172 -9.02 12.34 1.07
C ASN A 172 -7.54 11.98 1.28
N TYR A 173 -6.70 12.08 0.24
CA TYR A 173 -5.32 11.58 0.27
C TYR A 173 -4.28 12.58 -0.25
N LEU A 174 -4.70 13.64 -0.97
CA LEU A 174 -3.80 14.62 -1.54
C LEU A 174 -3.23 15.58 -0.47
N ARG A 175 -1.95 15.87 -0.56
CA ARG A 175 -1.26 16.85 0.30
C ARG A 175 -0.40 17.80 -0.54
N PRO A 176 0.12 18.90 0.05
CA PRO A 176 1.08 19.76 -0.63
C PRO A 176 2.27 18.97 -1.17
N LEU A 177 2.78 19.35 -2.34
CA LEU A 177 3.85 18.59 -3.04
C LEU A 177 5.15 18.52 -2.23
N ASP A 178 5.44 19.54 -1.43
CA ASP A 178 6.59 19.62 -0.53
C ASP A 178 6.43 18.72 0.73
N GLN A 179 5.22 18.22 1.00
CA GLN A 179 4.91 17.38 2.16
C GLN A 179 4.74 15.90 1.79
N VAL A 180 5.03 15.50 0.55
CA VAL A 180 4.84 14.13 0.05
C VAL A 180 5.71 13.11 0.79
N THR A 181 6.96 13.46 1.12
CA THR A 181 7.88 12.61 1.90
C THR A 181 7.80 12.85 3.40
N ASN A 182 7.05 13.85 3.86
CA ASN A 182 6.77 14.06 5.27
C ASN A 182 5.63 13.12 5.72
N LEU A 183 5.98 12.02 6.37
CA LEU A 183 5.01 10.96 6.72
C LEU A 183 4.15 11.33 7.91
N ASP A 184 4.64 12.21 8.78
CA ASP A 184 3.94 12.69 9.98
C ASP A 184 3.17 13.99 9.72
N TRP A 185 3.05 14.40 8.45
CA TRP A 185 2.30 15.58 8.07
C TRP A 185 0.82 15.43 8.38
N GLU A 186 0.27 16.44 9.05
CA GLU A 186 -1.16 16.63 9.28
C GLU A 186 -1.64 17.96 8.67
N PRO A 187 -2.92 18.05 8.28
CA PRO A 187 -3.51 19.31 7.84
C PRO A 187 -3.31 20.44 8.86
N PRO A 188 -3.03 21.69 8.41
CA PRO A 188 -2.96 22.83 9.31
C PRO A 188 -4.24 23.00 10.13
N THR A 189 -4.09 23.47 11.38
CA THR A 189 -5.19 23.71 12.30
C THR A 189 -6.30 24.54 11.66
N GLY A 190 -7.54 24.04 11.72
CA GLY A 190 -8.70 24.70 11.14
C GLY A 190 -9.00 24.35 9.69
N THR A 191 -8.19 23.50 9.05
CA THR A 191 -8.50 22.92 7.73
C THR A 191 -8.54 21.40 7.81
N THR A 192 -9.54 20.79 7.19
CA THR A 192 -9.63 19.34 7.07
C THR A 192 -8.84 18.83 5.87
N GLN A 193 -8.39 17.57 5.94
CA GLN A 193 -7.77 16.87 4.82
C GLN A 193 -8.61 16.97 3.53
N ARG A 194 -9.93 16.79 3.66
CA ARG A 194 -10.86 16.82 2.53
C ARG A 194 -10.94 18.19 1.87
N GLU A 195 -11.02 19.27 2.66
CA GLU A 195 -11.06 20.65 2.13
C GLU A 195 -9.79 21.01 1.36
N LEU A 196 -8.61 20.64 1.89
CA LEU A 196 -7.34 20.83 1.19
C LEU A 196 -7.28 20.00 -0.09
N GLY A 197 -7.69 18.72 0.00
CA GLY A 197 -7.71 17.84 -1.14
C GLY A 197 -8.65 18.31 -2.25
N GLU A 198 -9.85 18.80 -1.92
CA GLU A 198 -10.81 19.36 -2.90
C GLU A 198 -10.20 20.55 -3.64
N LYS A 199 -9.48 21.41 -2.91
CA LYS A 199 -8.73 22.52 -3.50
C LYS A 199 -7.67 22.00 -4.48
N PHE A 200 -6.86 21.02 -4.08
CA PHE A 200 -5.82 20.44 -4.93
C PHE A 200 -6.39 19.71 -6.16
N VAL A 201 -7.48 18.96 -6.00
CA VAL A 201 -8.18 18.31 -7.12
C VAL A 201 -8.59 19.34 -8.16
N LYS A 202 -9.15 20.48 -7.72
CA LYS A 202 -9.57 21.57 -8.60
C LYS A 202 -8.39 22.31 -9.23
N GLU A 203 -7.41 22.74 -8.43
CA GLU A 203 -6.26 23.54 -8.89
C GLU A 203 -5.33 22.76 -9.81
N TRP A 204 -5.09 21.48 -9.50
CA TRP A 204 -4.18 20.63 -10.29
C TRP A 204 -4.91 19.77 -11.32
N ASN A 205 -6.23 19.93 -11.45
CA ASN A 205 -7.08 19.18 -12.39
C ASN A 205 -6.84 17.66 -12.28
N VAL A 206 -6.87 17.14 -11.05
CA VAL A 206 -6.58 15.74 -10.74
C VAL A 206 -7.75 14.87 -11.20
N LYS A 207 -7.49 13.99 -12.18
CA LYS A 207 -8.47 13.08 -12.77
C LYS A 207 -7.93 11.66 -12.80
N PRO A 208 -7.96 10.93 -11.66
CA PRO A 208 -7.47 9.57 -11.61
C PRO A 208 -8.29 8.65 -12.54
N PRO A 209 -7.66 7.71 -13.25
CA PRO A 209 -8.39 6.81 -14.14
C PRO A 209 -9.19 5.79 -13.34
N VAL A 210 -10.45 5.57 -13.69
CA VAL A 210 -11.30 4.50 -13.12
C VAL A 210 -11.60 3.38 -14.13
N SER A 211 -11.13 3.54 -15.37
CA SER A 211 -11.23 2.54 -16.44
C SER A 211 -10.10 1.52 -16.38
N CYS A 212 -10.32 0.35 -17.00
CA CYS A 212 -9.30 -0.70 -17.09
C CYS A 212 -8.00 -0.21 -17.74
N SER A 213 -8.10 0.65 -18.75
CA SER A 213 -6.95 1.24 -19.46
C SER A 213 -6.02 2.08 -18.57
N GLY A 214 -6.46 2.47 -17.37
CA GLY A 214 -5.61 3.17 -16.42
C GLY A 214 -4.48 2.29 -15.87
N CYS A 215 -4.73 0.99 -15.69
CA CYS A 215 -3.84 0.10 -14.95
C CYS A 215 -3.60 -1.26 -15.64
N HIS A 216 -4.46 -1.70 -16.57
CA HIS A 216 -4.42 -3.01 -17.20
C HIS A 216 -4.19 -2.84 -18.71
N ARG A 217 -2.93 -2.95 -19.14
CA ARG A 217 -2.52 -2.67 -20.53
C ARG A 217 -1.55 -3.69 -21.10
#